data_AF-A0A7Y4UPF4-F1
#
_entry.id   AF-A0A7Y4UPF4-F1
#
_cell.length_a   1.000
_cell.length_b   1.000
_cell.length_c   1.000
_cell.angle_alpha   90.00
_cell.angle_beta   90.00
_cell.angle_gamma   90.00
#
_symmetry.space_group_name_H-M   'P 1'
#
loop_
_entity.id
_entity.type
_entity.pdbx_description
1 polymer ?
#
loop_
_entity_poly.entity_id
_entity_poly.type
_entity_poly.pdbx_seq_one_letter_code
_entity_poly.pdbx_strand_id
1 'polypeptide(L)' 'MTKNEAAIVSAFTGILIGNFSEMQRYVEEKLNRPVFTHEFGDSDFVQTVRDISRADFLGITIA' A
#
# COMPACT_ATOMS: atom_id res chain seq x y z
N MET A 1 -10.83 9.86 -6.71
CA MET A 1 -9.76 8.98 -6.21
C MET A 1 -8.54 9.10 -7.11
N THR A 2 -7.43 9.58 -6.57
CA THR A 2 -6.14 9.68 -7.28
C THR A 2 -5.43 8.31 -7.34
N LYS A 3 -4.39 8.18 -8.17
CA LYS A 3 -3.56 6.96 -8.20
C LYS A 3 -2.92 6.66 -6.84
N ASN A 4 -2.48 7.69 -6.12
CA ASN A 4 -1.88 7.56 -4.80
C ASN A 4 -2.91 7.08 -3.76
N GLU A 5 -4.12 7.62 -3.78
CA GLU A 5 -5.20 7.15 -2.91
C GLU A 5 -5.54 5.68 -3.20
N ALA A 6 -5.60 5.28 -4.48
CA ALA A 6 -5.82 3.89 -4.86
C ALA A 6 -4.71 2.96 -4.33
N ALA A 7 -3.44 3.38 -4.41
CA ALA A 7 -2.29 2.67 -3.87
C ALA A 7 -2.37 2.52 -2.34
N ILE A 8 -2.68 3.60 -1.61
CA ILE A 8 -2.85 3.60 -0.16
C ILE A 8 -3.96 2.66 0.28
N VAL A 9 -5.14 2.74 -0.37
CA VAL A 9 -6.26 1.84 -0.07
C VAL A 9 -5.90 0.39 -0.35
N SER A 10 -5.19 0.13 -1.46
CA SER A 10 -4.75 -1.22 -1.80
C SER A 10 -3.80 -1.81 -0.76
N ALA A 11 -2.80 -1.02 -0.35
CA ALA A 11 -1.83 -1.43 0.67
C ALA A 11 -2.49 -1.66 2.04
N PHE A 12 -3.42 -0.79 2.44
CA PHE A 12 -4.08 -0.90 3.75
C PHE A 12 -5.12 -2.04 3.84
N THR A 13 -5.87 -2.26 2.76
CA THR A 13 -6.99 -3.22 2.74
C THR A 13 -6.60 -4.61 2.22
N GLY A 14 -5.49 -4.70 1.48
CA GLY A 14 -5.11 -5.91 0.75
C GLY A 14 -5.92 -6.15 -0.53
N ILE A 15 -6.82 -5.24 -0.91
CA ILE A 15 -7.63 -5.33 -2.14
C ILE A 15 -7.02 -4.40 -3.18
N LEU A 16 -6.44 -4.95 -4.24
CA LEU A 16 -5.82 -4.13 -5.28
C LEU A 16 -6.85 -3.27 -6.04
N ILE A 17 -6.63 -1.96 -6.02
CA ILE A 17 -7.38 -0.96 -6.78
C ILE A 17 -6.41 -0.21 -7.69
N GLY A 18 -6.68 -0.22 -8.99
CA GLY A 18 -5.80 0.40 -9.98
C GLY A 18 -4.63 -0.50 -10.37
N ASN A 19 -3.41 0.07 -10.42
CA ASN A 19 -2.22 -0.64 -10.90
C ASN A 19 -1.35 -1.11 -9.73
N PHE A 20 -0.97 -2.39 -9.76
CA PHE A 20 -0.06 -3.00 -8.79
C PHE A 20 1.28 -2.25 -8.68
N SER A 21 1.83 -1.74 -9.79
CA SER A 21 3.10 -1.01 -9.77
C SER A 21 3.05 0.27 -8.95
N GLU A 22 1.90 0.95 -8.90
CA GLU A 22 1.71 2.16 -8.09
C GLU A 22 1.62 1.81 -6.60
N MET A 23 0.91 0.72 -6.27
CA MET A 23 0.85 0.20 -4.91
C MET A 23 2.23 -0.26 -4.43
N GLN A 24 2.95 -1.05 -5.23
CA GLN A 24 4.30 -1.51 -4.90
C GLN A 24 5.24 -0.32 -4.68
N ARG A 25 5.24 0.66 -5.60
CA ARG A 25 6.06 1.86 -5.47
C ARG A 25 5.78 2.61 -4.16
N TYR A 26 4.51 2.79 -3.81
CA TYR A 26 4.12 3.42 -2.55
C TYR A 26 4.66 2.66 -1.33
N VAL A 27 4.59 1.32 -1.33
CA VAL A 27 5.15 0.48 -0.26
C VAL A 27 6.67 0.62 -0.18
N GLU A 28 7.36 0.62 -1.32
CA GLU A 28 8.82 0.82 -1.39
C GLU A 28 9.24 2.19 -0.84
N GLU A 29 8.48 3.25 -1.15
CA GLU A 29 8.70 4.60 -0.61
C GLU A 29 8.51 4.64 0.92
N LYS A 30 7.53 3.90 1.46
CA LYS A 30 7.29 3.83 2.92
C LYS A 30 8.33 3.02 3.68
N LEU A 31 8.84 1.94 3.07
CA LEU A 31 9.84 1.07 3.68
C LEU A 31 11.29 1.52 3.40
N ASN A 32 11.48 2.48 2.49
CA ASN A 32 12.78 2.93 2.00
C ASN A 32 13.67 1.77 1.53
N ARG A 33 13.07 0.79 0.85
CA ARG A 33 13.77 -0.34 0.21
C ARG A 33 12.96 -0.88 -0.97
N PRO A 34 13.60 -1.55 -1.93
CA PRO A 34 12.89 -2.35 -2.92
C PRO A 34 12.07 -3.47 -2.26
N VAL A 35 10.95 -3.83 -2.88
CA VAL A 35 10.08 -4.92 -2.45
C VAL A 35 9.92 -5.91 -3.60
N PHE A 36 10.01 -7.20 -3.30
CA PHE A 36 9.73 -8.23 -4.28
C PHE A 36 8.26 -8.64 -4.23
N THR A 37 7.73 -9.00 -5.40
CA THR A 37 6.31 -9.36 -5.55
C THR A 37 5.88 -10.52 -4.67
N HIS A 38 6.77 -11.47 -4.39
CA HIS A 38 6.47 -12.64 -3.55
C HIS A 38 6.36 -12.29 -2.05
N GLU A 39 6.92 -11.15 -1.60
CA GLU A 39 6.76 -10.71 -0.20
C GLU A 39 5.30 -10.41 0.12
N PHE A 40 4.50 -9.97 -0.86
CA PHE A 40 3.06 -9.75 -0.70
C PHE A 40 2.24 -11.04 -0.49
N GLY A 41 2.87 -12.23 -0.60
CA GLY A 41 2.28 -13.50 -0.20
C GLY A 41 2.57 -13.91 1.26
N ASP A 42 3.45 -13.18 1.95
CA ASP A 42 3.81 -13.42 3.34
C ASP A 42 2.89 -12.62 4.30
N SER A 43 2.33 -13.30 5.29
CA SER A 43 1.35 -12.67 6.20
C SER A 43 1.94 -11.57 7.07
N ASP A 44 3.20 -11.72 7.48
CA ASP A 44 3.87 -10.77 8.37
C ASP A 44 4.27 -9.51 7.59
N PHE A 45 4.69 -9.68 6.34
CA PHE A 45 4.91 -8.57 5.43
C PHE A 45 3.62 -7.82 5.11
N VAL A 46 2.52 -8.53 4.79
CA VAL A 46 1.21 -7.90 4.55
C VAL A 46 0.73 -7.12 5.78
N GLN A 47 0.94 -7.63 6.99
CA GLN A 47 0.63 -6.91 8.22
C GLN A 47 1.49 -5.65 8.37
N THR A 48 2.78 -5.74 8.05
CA THR A 48 3.69 -4.58 8.04
C THR A 48 3.21 -3.51 7.05
N VAL A 49 2.87 -3.90 5.82
CA VAL A 49 2.33 -3.02 4.77
C VAL A 49 1.06 -2.32 5.27
N ARG A 50 0.16 -3.06 5.91
CA ARG A 50 -1.06 -2.48 6.48
C ARG A 50 -0.76 -1.45 7.56
N ASP A 51 0.20 -1.71 8.43
CA ASP A 51 0.51 -0.82 9.55
C ASP A 51 1.18 0.48 9.10
N ILE A 52 2.13 0.42 8.15
CA ILE A 52 2.77 1.62 7.58
C ILE A 52 1.78 2.48 6.76
N SER A 53 0.73 1.88 6.22
CA SER A 53 -0.30 2.58 5.42
C SER A 53 -1.44 3.17 6.24
N ARG A 54 -1.58 2.79 7.51
CA ARG A 54 -2.73 3.18 8.36
C ARG A 54 -2.90 4.70 8.45
N ALA A 55 -1.81 5.43 8.68
CA ALA A 55 -1.89 6.88 8.86
C ALA A 55 -2.37 7.60 7.59
N ASP A 56 -1.85 7.21 6.43
CA ASP A 56 -2.26 7.79 5.16
C ASP A 56 -3.70 7.44 4.81
N PHE A 57 -4.11 6.18 5.06
CA PHE A 57 -5.47 5.73 4.82
C PHE A 57 -6.48 6.54 5.63
N LEU A 58 -6.22 6.75 6.92
CA LEU A 58 -7.07 7.58 7.80
C LEU A 58 -7.06 9.06 7.40
N GLY A 59 -6.02 9.52 6.72
CA GLY A 59 -5.91 10.88 6.19
C GLY A 59 -6.67 11.12 4.88
N ILE A 60 -7.21 10.08 4.24
CA ILE A 60 -8.02 10.24 3.02
C ILE A 60 -9.33 10.95 3.41
N THR A 61 -9.54 12.13 2.84
CA THR A 61 -10.79 12.88 2.99
C THR A 61 -11.60 12.79 1.71
N ILE A 62 -12.91 12.58 1.84
CA ILE A 62 -13.84 12.63 0.71
C ILE A 62 -14.34 14.07 0.63
N ALA A 63 -13.91 14.78 -0.40
CA ALA A 63 -14.40 16.12 -0.74
C ALA A 63 -15.66 16.05 -1.61
#